data_AF-A0A536HR08-F1
#
_entry.id   AF-A0A536HR08-F1
#
_cell.length_a   1.000
_cell.length_b   1.000
_cell.length_c   1.000
_cell.angle_alpha   90.00
_cell.angle_beta   90.00
_cell.angle_gamma   90.00
#
_symmetry.space_group_name_H-M   'P 1'
#
loop_
_entity.id
_entity.type
_entity.pdbx_description
1 polymer ?
#
loop_
_entity_poly.entity_id
_entity_poly.type
_entity_poly.pdbx_seq_one_letter_code
_entity_poly.pdbx_strand_id
1 'polypeptide(L)'
;MAKSAAEIAQAGYAHPEVLVDTQWVADHLGDPKVKIVEVDVDTAAYDTGHLKGAIGLDWRKDLQARPIRDLLPKQELEALLSSKGISNEDTVVAYGDNNNWFAAWFVWNLKYYGHKDVRLMNGGRKKWQDEGRELVTEAPVVKPASYKAAQPNKAIRALRDDVFAQLGKAGAVLIDVRSPKEFSGELLAPENLPQEGAQRGGHIPGAANIPWAQAVREDGT
;
A
#
# COMPACT_ATOMS: atom_id res chain seq x y z
N MET A 1 -10.38 -25.53 -2.76
CA MET A 1 -9.52 -24.34 -2.90
C MET A 1 -10.06 -23.39 -3.98
N ALA A 2 -11.34 -23.02 -3.90
CA ALA A 2 -12.02 -22.06 -4.80
C ALA A 2 -12.90 -21.07 -4.01
N LYS A 3 -12.69 -20.99 -2.69
CA LYS A 3 -13.57 -20.24 -1.79
C LYS A 3 -13.27 -18.75 -1.80
N SER A 4 -12.02 -18.34 -1.98
CA SER A 4 -11.58 -16.97 -1.72
C SER A 4 -11.95 -15.92 -2.80
N ALA A 5 -11.95 -16.28 -4.09
CA ALA A 5 -12.29 -15.31 -5.14
C ALA A 5 -13.81 -15.07 -5.18
N ALA A 6 -14.56 -16.14 -4.95
CA ALA A 6 -15.99 -16.11 -4.73
C ALA A 6 -16.35 -15.33 -3.45
N GLU A 7 -15.56 -15.48 -2.37
CA GLU A 7 -15.73 -14.71 -1.13
C GLU A 7 -15.53 -13.21 -1.35
N ILE A 8 -14.47 -12.78 -2.06
CA ILE A 8 -14.26 -11.36 -2.39
C ILE A 8 -15.44 -10.82 -3.22
N ALA A 9 -15.88 -11.56 -4.23
CA ALA A 9 -17.02 -11.16 -5.07
C ALA A 9 -18.35 -11.10 -4.29
N GLN A 10 -18.51 -11.92 -3.25
CA GLN A 10 -19.72 -12.00 -2.42
C GLN A 10 -19.66 -11.10 -1.17
N ALA A 11 -18.49 -10.54 -0.84
CA ALA A 11 -18.28 -9.70 0.35
C ALA A 11 -18.92 -8.30 0.25
N GLY A 12 -19.53 -7.96 -0.88
CA GLY A 12 -20.22 -6.68 -1.07
C GLY A 12 -19.29 -5.47 -1.25
N TYR A 13 -18.03 -5.68 -1.64
CA TYR A 13 -17.13 -4.59 -2.00
C TYR A 13 -17.68 -3.81 -3.20
N ALA A 14 -17.56 -2.48 -3.16
CA ALA A 14 -17.94 -1.63 -4.28
C ALA A 14 -17.05 -1.86 -5.53
N HIS A 15 -15.79 -2.22 -5.29
CA HIS A 15 -14.77 -2.47 -6.32
C HIS A 15 -14.05 -3.79 -6.01
N PRO A 16 -14.67 -4.96 -6.20
CA PRO A 16 -14.03 -6.24 -5.93
C PRO A 16 -12.82 -6.50 -6.85
N GLU A 17 -12.75 -5.86 -8.01
CA GLU A 17 -11.68 -6.02 -9.00
C GLU A 17 -10.30 -5.54 -8.54
N VAL A 18 -10.23 -4.67 -7.51
CA VAL A 18 -8.96 -4.18 -6.96
C VAL A 18 -8.41 -5.06 -5.83
N LEU A 19 -9.10 -6.15 -5.48
CA LEU A 19 -8.64 -7.15 -4.52
C LEU A 19 -8.49 -8.50 -5.20
N VAL A 20 -7.40 -9.19 -4.89
CA VAL A 20 -7.16 -10.58 -5.28
C VAL A 20 -6.82 -11.39 -4.06
N ASP A 21 -7.21 -12.66 -4.01
CA ASP A 21 -6.80 -13.52 -2.92
C ASP A 21 -5.44 -14.17 -3.16
N THR A 22 -4.93 -14.87 -2.14
CA THR A 22 -3.65 -15.60 -2.19
C THR A 22 -3.65 -16.76 -3.20
N GLN A 23 -4.81 -17.34 -3.52
CA GLN A 23 -4.90 -18.40 -4.53
C GLN A 23 -4.76 -17.82 -5.95
N TRP A 24 -5.43 -16.72 -6.25
CA TRP A 24 -5.30 -15.99 -7.51
C TRP A 24 -3.84 -15.61 -7.73
N VAL A 25 -3.16 -15.10 -6.70
CA VAL A 25 -1.72 -14.77 -6.83
C VAL A 25 -0.89 -16.01 -7.11
N ALA A 26 -1.14 -17.13 -6.42
CA ALA A 26 -0.45 -18.40 -6.68
C ALA A 26 -0.66 -18.91 -8.12
N ASP A 27 -1.87 -18.77 -8.65
CA ASP A 27 -2.22 -19.18 -10.02
C ASP A 27 -1.57 -18.29 -11.10
N HIS A 28 -1.11 -17.08 -10.73
CA HIS A 28 -0.54 -16.09 -11.65
C HIS A 28 0.96 -15.81 -11.43
N LEU A 29 1.67 -16.57 -10.58
CA LEU A 29 3.11 -16.38 -10.33
C LEU A 29 3.99 -16.41 -11.60
N GLY A 30 3.52 -17.10 -12.66
CA GLY A 30 4.21 -17.23 -13.94
C GLY A 30 3.67 -16.32 -15.05
N ASP A 31 2.65 -15.50 -14.78
CA ASP A 31 2.03 -14.65 -15.79
C ASP A 31 2.96 -13.46 -16.11
N PRO A 32 3.45 -13.31 -17.35
CA PRO A 32 4.33 -12.19 -17.71
C PRO A 32 3.68 -10.81 -17.58
N LYS A 33 2.34 -10.73 -17.54
CA LYS A 33 1.55 -9.51 -17.38
C LYS A 33 1.19 -9.19 -15.93
N VAL A 34 1.47 -10.07 -14.98
CA VAL A 34 1.26 -9.81 -13.56
C VAL A 34 2.58 -9.46 -12.89
N LYS A 35 2.62 -8.31 -12.22
CA LYS A 35 3.79 -7.83 -11.47
C LYS A 35 3.46 -7.82 -10.00
N ILE A 36 4.02 -8.78 -9.28
CA ILE A 36 3.85 -8.90 -7.84
C ILE A 36 4.89 -7.99 -7.18
N VAL A 37 4.46 -7.12 -6.28
CA VAL A 37 5.33 -6.14 -5.62
C VAL A 37 5.16 -6.25 -4.11
N GLU A 38 6.26 -6.48 -3.41
CA GLU A 38 6.30 -6.50 -1.94
C GLU A 38 6.72 -5.12 -1.42
N VAL A 39 5.93 -4.56 -0.51
CA VAL A 39 6.22 -3.29 0.16
C VAL A 39 5.87 -3.40 1.64
N ASP A 40 6.91 -3.52 2.47
CA ASP A 40 6.82 -3.80 3.91
C ASP A 40 7.18 -2.58 4.76
N VAL A 41 6.71 -2.57 6.01
CA VAL A 41 7.27 -1.72 7.07
C VAL A 41 8.72 -2.14 7.34
N ASP A 42 8.95 -3.45 7.56
CA ASP A 42 10.28 -4.04 7.68
C ASP A 42 10.80 -4.49 6.31
N THR A 43 11.53 -3.60 5.63
CA THR A 43 12.04 -3.86 4.28
C THR A 43 13.08 -4.98 4.21
N ALA A 44 13.63 -5.44 5.34
CA ALA A 44 14.52 -6.60 5.37
C ALA A 44 13.77 -7.94 5.23
N ALA A 45 12.45 -7.96 5.46
CA ALA A 45 11.65 -9.19 5.38
C ALA A 45 11.71 -9.83 3.99
N TYR A 46 11.74 -9.02 2.92
CA TYR A 46 11.88 -9.48 1.55
C TYR A 46 13.10 -10.39 1.35
N ASP A 47 14.26 -10.01 1.89
CA ASP A 47 15.52 -10.74 1.71
C ASP A 47 15.52 -12.09 2.45
N THR A 48 14.66 -12.25 3.46
CA THR A 48 14.49 -13.51 4.21
C THR A 48 13.52 -14.50 3.56
N GLY A 49 12.77 -14.04 2.56
CA GLY A 49 11.83 -14.86 1.79
C GLY A 49 10.71 -13.99 1.22
N HIS A 50 10.33 -14.21 -0.04
CA HIS A 50 9.28 -13.47 -0.73
C HIS A 50 8.54 -14.38 -1.72
N LEU A 51 7.42 -13.91 -2.26
CA LEU A 51 6.70 -14.64 -3.31
C LEU A 51 7.59 -14.80 -4.54
N LYS A 52 7.59 -15.98 -5.16
CA LYS A 52 8.36 -16.22 -6.37
C LYS A 52 8.01 -15.21 -7.46
N GLY A 53 9.01 -14.51 -7.98
CA GLY A 53 8.82 -13.50 -9.01
C GLY A 53 8.46 -12.11 -8.48
N ALA A 54 8.27 -11.94 -7.17
CA ALA A 54 7.94 -10.66 -6.58
C ALA A 54 9.12 -9.68 -6.63
N ILE A 55 8.80 -8.40 -6.80
CA ILE A 55 9.75 -7.30 -6.75
C ILE A 55 9.67 -6.64 -5.37
N GLY A 56 10.78 -6.58 -4.64
CA GLY A 56 10.87 -5.79 -3.41
C GLY A 56 11.08 -4.30 -3.71
N LEU A 57 10.32 -3.44 -3.03
CA LEU A 57 10.52 -1.98 -2.99
C LEU A 57 10.62 -1.49 -1.55
N ASP A 58 11.68 -0.73 -1.25
CA ASP A 58 11.86 -0.08 0.03
C ASP A 58 11.12 1.26 0.03
N TRP A 59 10.08 1.40 0.87
CA TRP A 59 9.23 2.59 0.88
C TRP A 59 9.98 3.89 1.18
N ARG A 60 11.12 3.84 1.89
CA ARG A 60 11.94 5.01 2.24
C ARG A 60 12.96 5.33 1.18
N LYS A 61 13.57 4.32 0.56
CA LYS A 61 14.68 4.50 -0.40
C LYS A 61 14.17 4.65 -1.82
N ASP A 62 13.16 3.86 -2.18
CA ASP A 62 12.67 3.76 -3.55
C ASP A 62 11.45 4.64 -3.78
N LEU A 63 10.56 4.83 -2.80
CA LEU A 63 9.25 5.45 -3.03
C LEU A 63 9.08 6.87 -2.45
N GLN A 64 10.09 7.37 -1.73
CA GLN A 64 10.09 8.73 -1.18
C GLN A 64 11.15 9.60 -1.85
N ALA A 65 10.76 10.82 -2.20
CA ALA A 65 11.71 11.82 -2.67
C ALA A 65 12.72 12.14 -1.56
N ARG A 66 13.93 12.51 -1.95
CA ARG A 66 14.98 12.98 -1.04
C ARG A 66 15.70 14.17 -1.65
N PRO A 67 16.06 15.20 -0.86
CA PRO A 67 15.95 15.29 0.60
C PRO A 67 14.59 15.80 1.11
N ILE A 68 13.62 16.07 0.22
CA ILE A 68 12.31 16.62 0.60
C ILE A 68 11.35 15.53 1.05
N ARG A 69 10.48 15.82 2.03
CA ARG A 69 9.41 14.89 2.43
C ARG A 69 8.25 14.97 1.42
N ASP A 70 8.40 14.27 0.30
CA ASP A 70 7.37 14.18 -0.75
C ASP A 70 7.40 12.80 -1.43
N LEU A 71 6.39 12.53 -2.26
CA LEU A 71 6.40 11.38 -3.18
C LEU A 71 7.49 11.57 -4.24
N LEU A 72 7.93 10.47 -4.84
CA LEU A 72 8.80 10.54 -6.01
C LEU A 72 8.21 11.46 -7.09
N PRO A 73 9.01 12.38 -7.67
CA PRO A 73 8.62 13.07 -8.89
C PRO A 73 8.23 12.08 -9.99
N LYS A 74 7.32 12.51 -10.86
CA LYS A 74 6.76 11.69 -11.94
C LYS A 74 7.84 10.92 -12.72
N GLN A 75 8.91 11.61 -13.11
CA GLN A 75 9.99 11.06 -13.93
C GLN A 75 10.82 10.01 -13.17
N GLU A 76 10.99 10.18 -11.86
CA GLU A 76 11.70 9.22 -11.02
C GLU A 76 10.86 7.96 -10.80
N LEU A 77 9.55 8.10 -10.62
CA LEU A 77 8.64 6.95 -10.57
C LEU A 77 8.62 6.20 -11.92
N GLU A 78 8.58 6.91 -13.04
CA GLU A 78 8.68 6.31 -14.37
C GLU A 78 9.97 5.49 -14.52
N ALA A 79 11.12 6.05 -14.12
CA ALA A 79 12.41 5.38 -14.18
C ALA A 79 12.45 4.15 -13.25
N LEU A 80 11.96 4.28 -12.01
CA LEU A 80 11.90 3.18 -11.05
C LEU A 80 11.07 2.02 -11.61
N LEU A 81 9.81 2.25 -11.97
CA LEU A 81 8.92 1.18 -12.44
C LEU A 81 9.42 0.55 -13.76
N SER A 82 9.97 1.37 -14.67
CA SER A 82 10.62 0.89 -15.89
C SER A 82 11.80 -0.04 -15.56
N SER A 83 12.67 0.34 -14.61
CA SER A 83 13.82 -0.47 -14.19
C SER A 83 13.41 -1.78 -13.51
N LYS A 84 12.22 -1.79 -12.88
CA LYS A 84 11.61 -2.97 -12.26
C LYS A 84 10.78 -3.81 -13.24
N GLY A 85 10.79 -3.46 -14.53
CA GLY A 85 10.13 -4.24 -15.58
C GLY A 85 8.61 -4.13 -15.57
N ILE A 86 8.07 -3.06 -14.99
CA ILE A 86 6.63 -2.77 -14.94
C ILE A 86 6.29 -1.82 -16.10
N SER A 87 5.30 -2.21 -16.91
CA SER A 87 4.71 -1.40 -17.98
C SER A 87 3.35 -0.84 -17.57
N ASN A 88 2.76 0.02 -18.39
CA ASN A 88 1.44 0.60 -18.13
C ASN A 88 0.28 -0.39 -18.31
N GLU A 89 0.53 -1.49 -19.03
CA GLU A 89 -0.43 -2.53 -19.38
C GLU A 89 -0.41 -3.73 -18.42
N ASP A 90 0.57 -3.77 -17.52
CA ASP A 90 0.68 -4.84 -16.54
C ASP A 90 -0.36 -4.69 -15.43
N THR A 91 -0.82 -5.81 -14.89
CA THR A 91 -1.57 -5.85 -13.63
C THR A 91 -0.55 -5.84 -12.50
N VAL A 92 -0.53 -4.77 -11.70
CA VAL A 92 0.34 -4.70 -10.51
C VAL A 92 -0.42 -5.21 -9.30
N VAL A 93 0.12 -6.22 -8.61
CA VAL A 93 -0.44 -6.74 -7.36
C VAL A 93 0.52 -6.46 -6.22
N ALA A 94 0.11 -5.59 -5.30
CA ALA A 94 0.89 -5.25 -4.12
C ALA A 94 0.53 -6.16 -2.94
N TYR A 95 1.52 -6.50 -2.12
CA TYR A 95 1.33 -7.12 -0.81
C TYR A 95 2.44 -6.68 0.15
N GLY A 96 2.23 -6.90 1.44
CA GLY A 96 3.27 -6.68 2.45
C GLY A 96 2.86 -7.14 3.83
N ASP A 97 3.72 -6.84 4.80
CA ASP A 97 3.52 -7.03 6.23
C ASP A 97 2.46 -6.06 6.82
N ASN A 98 2.24 -6.16 8.13
CA ASN A 98 1.38 -5.26 8.90
C ASN A 98 0.02 -4.98 8.23
N ASN A 99 -0.67 -6.05 7.83
CA ASN A 99 -1.98 -5.97 7.17
C ASN A 99 -1.95 -5.08 5.91
N ASN A 100 -0.90 -5.21 5.09
CA ASN A 100 -0.70 -4.49 3.84
C ASN A 100 -0.49 -2.98 3.97
N TRP A 101 -0.01 -2.47 5.11
CA TRP A 101 0.03 -1.02 5.34
C TRP A 101 0.77 -0.24 4.26
N PHE A 102 2.03 -0.60 3.96
CA PHE A 102 2.81 0.06 2.90
C PHE A 102 2.46 -0.43 1.49
N ALA A 103 1.93 -1.64 1.34
CA ALA A 103 1.40 -2.13 0.09
C ALA A 103 0.18 -1.28 -0.36
N ALA A 104 -0.75 -0.97 0.54
CA ALA A 104 -1.88 -0.08 0.27
C ALA A 104 -1.41 1.36 -0.04
N TRP A 105 -0.38 1.85 0.65
CA TRP A 105 0.24 3.12 0.32
C TRP A 105 0.86 3.12 -1.10
N PHE A 106 1.52 2.04 -1.50
CA PHE A 106 2.04 1.89 -2.87
C PHE A 106 0.92 1.83 -3.92
N VAL A 107 -0.19 1.13 -3.63
CA VAL A 107 -1.40 1.16 -4.48
C VAL A 107 -1.92 2.59 -4.65
N TRP A 108 -1.99 3.37 -3.57
CA TRP A 108 -2.38 4.77 -3.62
C TRP A 108 -1.42 5.62 -4.47
N ASN A 109 -0.10 5.40 -4.37
CA ASN A 109 0.90 6.07 -5.23
C ASN A 109 0.65 5.78 -6.71
N LEU A 110 0.39 4.52 -7.06
CA LEU A 110 0.10 4.13 -8.44
C LEU A 110 -1.20 4.75 -8.95
N LYS A 111 -2.25 4.82 -8.12
CA LYS A 111 -3.49 5.54 -8.46
C LYS A 111 -3.27 7.05 -8.60
N TYR A 112 -2.42 7.65 -7.77
CA TYR A 112 -2.06 9.07 -7.87
C TYR A 112 -1.39 9.42 -9.20
N TYR A 113 -0.64 8.48 -9.77
CA TYR A 113 -0.02 8.58 -11.10
C TYR A 113 -0.78 7.83 -12.21
N GLY A 114 -2.04 7.46 -11.97
CA GLY A 114 -2.95 6.97 -13.00
C GLY A 114 -2.66 5.57 -13.55
N HIS A 115 -1.99 4.70 -12.79
CA HIS A 115 -1.89 3.29 -13.14
C HIS A 115 -3.29 2.65 -13.12
N LYS A 116 -3.65 1.95 -14.19
CA LYS A 116 -5.02 1.48 -14.39
C LYS A 116 -5.32 0.26 -13.53
N ASP A 117 -4.61 -0.84 -13.76
CA ASP A 117 -4.83 -2.11 -13.08
C ASP A 117 -3.82 -2.32 -11.96
N VAL A 118 -4.17 -1.83 -10.77
CA VAL A 118 -3.42 -2.06 -9.54
C VAL A 118 -4.36 -2.67 -8.51
N ARG A 119 -3.91 -3.74 -7.88
CA ARG A 119 -4.67 -4.55 -6.93
C ARG A 119 -3.86 -4.80 -5.67
N LEU A 120 -4.56 -5.18 -4.59
CA LEU A 120 -3.95 -5.58 -3.33
C LEU A 120 -4.24 -7.07 -3.07
N MET A 121 -3.23 -7.83 -2.63
CA MET A 121 -3.41 -9.22 -2.21
C MET A 121 -4.07 -9.26 -0.83
N ASN A 122 -5.31 -9.72 -0.77
CA ASN A 122 -6.10 -9.79 0.46
C ASN A 122 -5.44 -10.73 1.48
N GLY A 123 -5.21 -10.26 2.71
CA GLY A 123 -4.43 -10.98 3.73
C GLY A 123 -2.92 -10.69 3.73
N GLY A 124 -2.37 -10.15 2.65
CA GLY A 124 -0.97 -9.77 2.54
C GLY A 124 0.02 -10.91 2.81
N ARG A 125 1.23 -10.55 3.25
CA ARG A 125 2.31 -11.51 3.54
C ARG A 125 1.91 -12.53 4.61
N LYS A 126 1.20 -12.07 5.65
CA LYS A 126 0.75 -12.90 6.77
C LYS A 126 -0.11 -14.07 6.31
N LYS A 127 -1.17 -13.81 5.54
CA LYS A 127 -2.08 -14.88 5.09
C LYS A 127 -1.40 -15.87 4.15
N TRP A 128 -0.47 -15.41 3.31
CA TRP A 128 0.33 -16.30 2.46
C TRP A 128 1.15 -17.30 3.29
N GLN A 129 1.79 -16.82 4.36
CA GLN A 129 2.56 -17.64 5.29
C GLN A 129 1.68 -18.58 6.11
N ASP A 130 0.55 -18.09 6.64
CA ASP A 130 -0.39 -18.87 7.44
C ASP A 130 -1.01 -20.03 6.61
N GLU A 131 -1.14 -19.85 5.29
CA GLU A 131 -1.55 -20.90 4.35
C GLU A 131 -0.44 -21.90 4.00
N GLY A 132 0.78 -21.73 4.53
CA GLY A 132 1.92 -22.60 4.26
C GLY A 132 2.42 -22.54 2.82
N ARG A 133 2.18 -21.43 2.11
CA ARG A 133 2.64 -21.25 0.73
C ARG A 133 4.14 -20.96 0.67
N GLU A 134 4.76 -21.39 -0.42
CA GLU A 134 6.20 -21.27 -0.63
C GLU A 134 6.66 -19.80 -0.64
N LEU A 135 7.82 -19.56 -0.01
CA LEU A 135 8.60 -18.34 -0.13
C LEU A 135 9.98 -18.72 -0.67
N VAL A 136 10.53 -17.85 -1.51
CA VAL A 136 11.86 -18.00 -2.13
C VAL A 136 12.75 -16.83 -1.73
N THR A 137 14.06 -16.98 -1.88
CA THR A 137 15.02 -15.88 -1.62
C THR A 137 15.64 -15.34 -2.91
N GLU A 138 15.46 -16.05 -4.01
CA GLU A 138 15.97 -15.68 -5.33
C GLU A 138 15.18 -14.52 -5.91
N ALA A 139 15.81 -13.35 -5.98
CA ALA A 139 15.25 -12.19 -6.65
C ALA A 139 14.92 -12.48 -8.13
N PRO A 140 13.83 -11.91 -8.68
CA PRO A 140 13.45 -12.14 -10.06
C PRO A 140 14.47 -11.57 -11.05
N VAL A 141 14.61 -12.24 -12.19
CA VAL A 141 15.31 -11.67 -13.34
C VAL A 141 14.39 -10.65 -14.02
N VAL A 142 14.67 -9.37 -13.78
CA VAL A 142 13.88 -8.26 -14.32
C VAL A 142 14.43 -7.84 -15.69
N LYS A 143 13.54 -7.75 -16.68
CA LYS A 143 13.81 -7.04 -17.94
C LYS A 143 13.16 -5.66 -17.88
N PRO A 144 13.90 -4.57 -18.08
CA PRO A 144 13.32 -3.24 -18.08
C PRO A 144 12.16 -3.11 -19.08
N ALA A 145 11.15 -2.34 -18.69
CA ALA A 145 9.98 -2.05 -19.50
C ALA A 145 9.86 -0.52 -19.73
N SER A 146 8.85 -0.09 -20.46
CA SER A 146 8.51 1.33 -20.60
C SER A 146 7.32 1.65 -19.72
N TYR A 147 7.52 2.53 -18.74
CA TYR A 147 6.45 3.07 -17.89
C TYR A 147 6.29 4.57 -18.11
N LYS A 148 5.04 5.02 -18.27
CA LYS A 148 4.66 6.44 -18.39
C LYS A 148 3.55 6.77 -17.40
N ALA A 149 3.87 7.57 -16.40
CA ALA A 149 2.91 8.01 -15.41
C ALA A 149 1.96 9.07 -15.99
N ALA A 150 0.73 9.15 -15.48
CA ALA A 150 -0.15 10.27 -15.73
C ALA A 150 0.33 11.54 -15.01
N GLN A 151 -0.41 12.64 -15.15
CA GLN A 151 -0.21 13.78 -14.25
C GLN A 151 -0.72 13.42 -12.84
N PRO A 152 -0.12 13.99 -11.78
CA PRO A 152 -0.56 13.78 -10.41
C PRO A 152 -2.06 14.05 -10.20
N ASN A 153 -2.81 13.07 -9.71
CA ASN A 153 -4.21 13.23 -9.35
C ASN A 153 -4.35 13.89 -7.96
N LYS A 154 -4.35 15.22 -7.94
CA LYS A 154 -4.47 16.00 -6.69
C LYS A 154 -5.79 15.78 -5.93
N ALA A 155 -6.83 15.19 -6.56
CA ALA A 155 -8.10 14.95 -5.89
C ALA A 155 -8.02 13.87 -4.80
N ILE A 156 -7.00 13.00 -4.81
CA ILE A 156 -6.80 11.95 -3.81
C ILE A 156 -5.64 12.25 -2.84
N ARG A 157 -5.14 13.49 -2.83
CA ARG A 157 -4.07 13.95 -1.94
C ARG A 157 -4.42 15.33 -1.39
N ALA A 158 -4.76 15.40 -0.10
CA ALA A 158 -4.90 16.67 0.61
C ALA A 158 -3.56 17.12 1.18
N LEU A 159 -3.21 18.40 0.99
CA LEU A 159 -2.10 19.05 1.66
C LEU A 159 -2.59 19.82 2.89
N ARG A 160 -1.64 20.32 3.70
CA ARG A 160 -1.93 21.08 4.92
C ARG A 160 -2.97 22.17 4.71
N ASP A 161 -2.78 23.01 3.70
CA ASP A 161 -3.65 24.17 3.47
C ASP A 161 -5.02 23.77 2.93
N ASP A 162 -5.12 22.63 2.23
CA ASP A 162 -6.41 22.05 1.83
C ASP A 162 -7.22 21.65 3.07
N VAL A 163 -6.57 21.01 4.05
CA VAL A 163 -7.22 20.64 5.32
C VAL A 163 -7.66 21.89 6.09
N PHE A 164 -6.79 22.89 6.26
CA PHE A 164 -7.14 24.14 6.92
C PHE A 164 -8.33 24.83 6.26
N ALA A 165 -8.37 24.84 4.92
CA ALA A 165 -9.45 25.46 4.17
C ALA A 165 -10.80 24.74 4.36
N GLN A 166 -10.83 23.51 4.86
CA GLN A 166 -12.06 22.74 5.09
C GLN A 166 -12.54 22.74 6.55
N LEU A 167 -11.73 23.22 7.50
CA LEU A 167 -12.08 23.21 8.92
C LEU A 167 -13.37 24.00 9.19
N GLY A 168 -14.29 23.38 9.92
CA GLY A 168 -15.57 23.98 10.32
C GLY A 168 -16.62 24.10 9.21
N LYS A 169 -16.33 23.67 7.97
CA LYS A 169 -17.31 23.68 6.89
C LYS A 169 -18.29 22.51 7.01
N ALA A 170 -19.58 22.80 6.82
CA ALA A 170 -20.59 21.76 6.73
C ALA A 170 -20.27 20.81 5.55
N GLY A 171 -20.18 19.51 5.83
CA GLY A 171 -19.89 18.47 4.84
C GLY A 171 -18.42 18.04 4.74
N ALA A 172 -17.48 18.73 5.40
CA ALA A 172 -16.11 18.24 5.52
C ALA A 172 -16.03 17.20 6.66
N VAL A 173 -15.53 15.99 6.35
CA VAL A 173 -15.32 14.93 7.33
C VAL A 173 -13.83 14.64 7.42
N LEU A 174 -13.28 14.70 8.63
CA LEU A 174 -11.91 14.32 8.93
C LEU A 174 -11.92 13.02 9.74
N ILE A 175 -11.13 12.05 9.31
CA ILE A 175 -11.00 10.76 9.99
C ILE A 175 -9.54 10.61 10.41
N ASP A 176 -9.31 10.51 11.71
CA ASP A 176 -8.02 10.16 12.28
C ASP A 176 -7.97 8.64 12.52
N VAL A 177 -7.05 7.98 11.82
CA VAL A 177 -6.93 6.52 11.81
C VAL A 177 -5.91 5.98 12.81
N ARG A 178 -5.29 6.86 13.61
CA ARG A 178 -4.32 6.49 14.66
C ARG A 178 -5.02 5.85 15.86
N SER A 179 -4.22 5.36 16.82
CA SER A 179 -4.77 4.80 18.06
C SER A 179 -5.55 5.86 18.87
N PRO A 180 -6.50 5.44 19.73
CA PRO A 180 -7.22 6.38 20.60
C PRO A 180 -6.29 7.22 21.50
N LYS A 181 -5.15 6.67 21.93
CA LYS A 181 -4.16 7.37 22.76
C LYS A 181 -3.39 8.43 21.98
N GLU A 182 -3.07 8.20 20.72
CA GLU A 182 -2.47 9.22 19.84
C GLU A 182 -3.50 10.32 19.51
N PHE A 183 -4.76 9.94 19.31
CA PHE A 183 -5.87 10.85 19.05
C PHE A 183 -6.16 11.76 20.26
N SER A 184 -6.17 11.23 21.49
CA SER A 184 -6.36 12.03 22.71
C SER A 184 -5.14 12.90 23.05
N GLY A 185 -3.96 12.57 22.51
CA GLY A 185 -2.70 13.25 22.80
C GLY A 185 -1.95 12.69 24.01
N GLU A 186 -2.38 11.56 24.55
CA GLU A 186 -1.65 10.81 25.57
C GLU A 186 -0.34 10.23 25.02
N LEU A 187 -0.33 9.86 23.74
CA LEU A 187 0.85 9.46 23.00
C LEU A 187 1.19 10.47 21.90
N LEU A 188 2.49 10.76 21.74
CA LEU A 188 3.01 11.68 20.73
C LEU A 188 3.58 10.97 19.50
N ALA A 189 3.71 9.64 19.56
CA ALA A 189 4.18 8.76 18.50
C ALA A 189 3.55 7.37 18.70
N PRO A 190 3.42 6.56 17.64
CA PRO A 190 3.16 5.14 17.77
C PRO A 190 4.30 4.46 18.55
N GLU A 191 3.97 3.50 19.43
CA GLU A 191 4.98 2.78 20.23
C GLU A 191 6.00 2.04 19.34
N ASN A 192 5.57 1.53 18.18
CA ASN A 192 6.41 0.82 17.22
C ASN A 192 7.20 1.73 16.27
N LEU A 193 6.92 3.04 16.24
CA LEU A 193 7.59 4.01 15.37
C LEU A 193 7.93 5.31 16.13
N PRO A 194 8.79 5.24 17.16
CA PRO A 194 9.09 6.39 18.03
C PRO A 194 9.73 7.57 17.29
N GLN A 195 10.32 7.34 16.12
CA GLN A 195 10.86 8.38 15.25
C GLN A 195 9.79 9.27 14.59
N GLU A 196 8.52 8.88 14.62
CA GLU A 196 7.40 9.64 14.03
C GLU A 196 6.74 10.62 15.03
N GLY A 197 7.50 11.03 16.05
CA GLY A 197 6.99 11.89 17.12
C GLY A 197 6.60 13.31 16.69
N ALA A 198 5.63 13.87 17.41
CA ALA A 198 5.19 15.26 17.30
C ALA A 198 5.54 16.09 18.55
N GLN A 199 5.65 17.41 18.38
CA GLN A 199 5.87 18.35 19.50
C GLN A 199 4.61 18.61 20.33
N ARG A 200 3.43 18.20 19.84
CA ARG A 200 2.12 18.43 20.47
C ARG A 200 1.26 17.19 20.27
N GLY A 201 0.54 16.81 21.32
CA GLY A 201 -0.43 15.73 21.29
C GLY A 201 -1.82 16.23 20.91
N GLY A 202 -2.66 15.32 20.42
CA GLY A 202 -4.05 15.56 20.06
C GLY A 202 -4.33 15.25 18.60
N HIS A 203 -5.42 15.81 18.10
CA HIS A 203 -5.91 15.62 16.73
C HIS A 203 -6.39 16.94 16.12
N ILE A 204 -6.66 16.91 14.82
CA ILE A 204 -7.20 18.07 14.10
C ILE A 204 -8.64 18.32 14.56
N PRO A 205 -9.03 19.56 14.93
CA PRO A 205 -10.37 19.85 15.43
C PRO A 205 -11.48 19.35 14.51
N GLY A 206 -12.45 18.63 15.09
CA GLY A 206 -13.60 18.06 14.37
C GLY A 206 -13.34 16.69 13.73
N ALA A 207 -12.13 16.14 13.84
CA ALA A 207 -11.86 14.78 13.36
C ALA A 207 -12.53 13.72 14.24
N ALA A 208 -13.07 12.68 13.60
CA ALA A 208 -13.52 11.45 14.27
C ALA A 208 -12.38 10.43 14.32
N ASN A 209 -12.26 9.66 15.39
CA ASN A 209 -11.26 8.60 15.49
C ASN A 209 -11.84 7.25 15.04
N ILE A 210 -11.29 6.70 13.96
CA ILE A 210 -11.62 5.35 13.45
C ILE A 210 -10.29 4.64 13.20
N PRO A 211 -9.71 3.96 14.22
CA PRO A 211 -8.46 3.23 14.08
C PRO A 211 -8.45 2.30 12.87
N TRP A 212 -7.40 2.37 12.05
CA TRP A 212 -7.32 1.63 10.78
C TRP A 212 -7.52 0.13 10.95
N ALA A 213 -7.06 -0.44 12.07
CA ALA A 213 -7.13 -1.87 12.35
C ALA A 213 -8.57 -2.41 12.44
N GLN A 214 -9.58 -1.54 12.61
CA GLN A 214 -10.99 -1.96 12.58
C GLN A 214 -11.46 -2.37 11.18
N ALA A 215 -10.72 -2.01 10.13
CA ALA A 215 -11.05 -2.35 8.75
C ALA A 215 -10.47 -3.70 8.29
N VAL A 216 -9.73 -4.41 9.16
CA VAL A 216 -9.08 -5.69 8.86
C VAL A 216 -9.41 -6.75 9.90
N ARG A 217 -9.48 -8.00 9.48
CA ARG A 217 -9.63 -9.17 10.36
C ARG A 217 -8.28 -9.60 10.93
N GLU A 218 -8.32 -10.48 11.92
CA GLU A 218 -7.12 -11.03 12.57
C GLU A 218 -6.18 -11.78 11.60
N ASP A 219 -6.74 -12.38 10.55
CA ASP A 219 -6.00 -13.07 9.48
C ASP A 219 -5.45 -12.13 8.39
N GLY A 220 -5.74 -10.82 8.51
CA GLY A 220 -5.30 -9.78 7.61
C GLY A 220 -6.20 -9.50 6.41
N THR A 221 -7.37 -10.14 6.31
CA THR A 221 -8.37 -9.87 5.27
C THR A 221 -9.32 -8.72 5.57
#